data_AF-A0AAD7VK52-F1
#
_entry.id   AF-A0AAD7VK52-F1
#
_cell.length_a   1.000
_cell.length_b   1.000
_cell.length_c   1.000
_cell.angle_alpha   90.00
_cell.angle_beta   90.00
_cell.angle_gamma   90.00
#
_symmetry.space_group_name_H-M   'P 1'
#
loop_
_entity.id
_entity.type
_entity.pdbx_description
1 polymer ?
#
loop_
_entity_poly.entity_id
_entity_poly.type
_entity_poly.pdbx_seq_one_letter_code
_entity_poly.pdbx_strand_id
1 'polypeptide(L)'
;MRFSALTISSLLFLSFIVGGQAEQCGIQAGGALCPNGLCCSEYGWCGSTHDYCNEKCQSQCDGGDSGGGDLESIIPRATFEAMLKYRDDVRCHAPGFYTYDAFIFAAKAFPNFGTTGDTETRKREIAAFFGQTSHETTRGWADAPDGPYAWGYCYKRKVDQSHTRCDGSVAYPCAPGEKYFGRGPMQLT
;
A
#
# COMPACT_ATOMS: atom_id res chain seq x y z
N MET A 1 23.57 75.53 7.44
CA MET A 1 22.36 74.87 7.99
C MET A 1 22.70 73.38 8.07
N ARG A 2 23.17 72.84 9.22
CA ARG A 2 22.40 72.02 10.21
C ARG A 2 21.43 71.04 9.49
N PHE A 3 21.51 69.71 9.63
CA PHE A 3 21.37 68.90 10.85
C PHE A 3 21.98 67.48 10.74
N SER A 4 22.44 66.97 11.88
CA SER A 4 22.92 65.61 12.19
C SER A 4 21.81 64.55 12.27
N ALA A 5 22.14 63.24 12.13
CA ALA A 5 21.75 62.16 13.07
C ALA A 5 22.21 60.76 12.60
N LEU A 6 22.87 60.02 13.52
CA LEU A 6 23.10 58.57 13.48
C LEU A 6 21.84 57.78 13.90
N THR A 7 21.65 56.55 13.40
CA THR A 7 21.08 55.36 14.10
C THR A 7 21.14 54.13 13.15
N ILE A 8 21.98 53.10 13.39
CA ILE A 8 21.75 51.82 14.12
C ILE A 8 20.67 50.88 13.52
N SER A 9 21.08 49.63 13.29
CA SER A 9 20.31 48.38 13.47
C SER A 9 19.78 47.64 12.23
N SER A 10 20.35 46.48 11.95
CA SER A 10 19.73 45.17 12.22
C SER A 10 19.94 44.16 11.10
N LEU A 11 20.51 43.02 11.48
CA LEU A 11 20.68 41.81 10.70
C LEU A 11 19.32 41.24 10.28
N LEU A 12 19.04 41.14 8.98
CA LEU A 12 17.97 40.30 8.44
C LEU A 12 18.58 39.00 7.89
N PHE A 13 18.91 38.09 8.81
CA PHE A 13 18.96 36.66 8.52
C PHE A 13 17.53 36.18 8.29
N LEU A 14 17.09 36.09 7.04
CA LEU A 14 15.90 35.32 6.68
C LEU A 14 16.26 33.82 6.71
N SER A 15 16.22 33.25 7.92
CA SER A 15 16.07 31.81 8.09
C SER A 15 14.60 31.46 7.87
N PHE A 16 14.25 31.02 6.65
CA PHE A 16 12.99 30.30 6.42
C PHE A 16 13.10 28.94 7.11
N ILE A 17 12.65 28.88 8.38
CA ILE A 17 12.36 27.61 9.02
C ILE A 17 11.01 27.17 8.43
N VAL A 18 11.04 26.21 7.51
CA VAL A 18 9.86 25.39 7.20
C VAL A 18 9.63 24.51 8.41
N GLY A 19 8.94 25.05 9.41
CA GLY A 19 8.42 24.27 10.51
C GLY A 19 7.27 23.44 9.96
N GLY A 20 7.41 22.12 9.94
CA GLY A 20 6.25 21.25 9.81
C GLY A 20 5.30 21.59 10.95
N GLN A 21 4.15 22.19 10.62
CA GLN A 21 3.11 22.47 11.61
C GLN A 21 2.58 21.11 12.06
N ALA A 22 3.08 20.60 13.18
CA ALA A 22 2.35 19.58 13.91
C ALA A 22 1.06 20.26 14.39
N GLU A 23 -0.10 19.73 13.99
CA GLU A 23 -1.38 20.27 14.47
C GLU A 23 -1.63 19.80 15.90
N GLN A 24 -2.02 20.74 16.75
CA GLN A 24 -2.34 20.47 18.16
C GLN A 24 -3.80 20.04 18.30
N CYS A 25 -4.05 19.10 19.20
CA CYS A 25 -5.36 18.51 19.44
C CYS A 25 -5.58 18.24 20.93
N GLY A 26 -6.78 17.77 21.27
CA GLY A 26 -7.09 17.27 22.61
C GLY A 26 -7.16 18.39 23.65
N ILE A 27 -6.93 18.04 24.91
CA ILE A 27 -7.07 18.96 26.06
C ILE A 27 -6.12 20.17 25.95
N GLN A 28 -4.98 20.01 25.29
CA GLN A 28 -3.99 21.06 25.06
C GLN A 28 -4.47 22.10 24.03
N ALA A 29 -5.44 21.75 23.20
CA ALA A 29 -6.00 22.58 22.14
C ALA A 29 -7.53 22.79 22.30
N GLY A 30 -8.02 22.85 23.54
CA GLY A 30 -9.45 23.13 23.80
C GLY A 30 -10.40 22.04 23.32
N GLY A 31 -9.94 20.79 23.24
CA GLY A 31 -10.72 19.66 22.73
C GLY A 31 -10.73 19.54 21.20
N ALA A 32 -9.85 20.25 20.49
CA ALA A 32 -9.75 20.15 19.03
C ALA A 32 -9.52 18.70 18.59
N LEU A 33 -10.25 18.27 17.57
CA LEU A 33 -10.02 17.00 16.89
C LEU A 33 -8.94 17.19 15.82
N CYS A 34 -8.19 16.14 15.54
CA CYS A 34 -7.23 16.18 14.45
C CYS A 34 -7.92 16.16 13.09
N PRO A 35 -7.39 16.87 12.09
CA PRO A 35 -7.85 16.75 10.72
C PRO A 35 -7.62 15.32 10.19
N ASN A 36 -8.38 14.94 9.16
CA ASN A 36 -8.27 13.66 8.47
C ASN A 36 -8.41 12.42 9.37
N GLY A 37 -9.09 12.53 10.52
CA GLY A 37 -9.35 11.39 11.42
C GLY A 37 -8.11 10.86 12.15
N LEU A 38 -7.00 11.61 12.17
CA LEU A 38 -5.76 11.21 12.84
C LEU A 38 -5.94 11.09 14.36
N CYS A 39 -5.19 10.20 15.01
CA CYS A 39 -5.22 10.07 16.45
C CYS A 39 -4.63 11.31 17.12
N CYS A 40 -5.24 11.70 18.24
CA CYS A 40 -4.68 12.70 19.12
C CYS A 40 -3.88 12.04 20.25
N SER A 41 -2.55 12.22 20.26
CA SER A 41 -1.67 11.61 21.25
C SER A 41 -1.95 12.09 22.69
N GLU A 42 -1.41 11.38 23.68
CA GLU A 42 -1.40 11.81 25.10
C GLU A 42 -0.87 13.25 25.24
N TYR A 43 0.02 13.68 24.36
CA TYR A 43 0.68 14.99 24.40
C TYR A 43 -0.02 16.08 23.57
N GLY A 44 -1.18 15.80 22.96
CA GLY A 44 -1.97 16.78 22.23
C GLY A 44 -1.44 17.09 20.84
N TRP A 45 -0.90 16.08 20.15
CA TRP A 45 -0.44 16.19 18.78
C TRP A 45 -1.13 15.19 17.87
N CYS A 46 -1.36 15.58 16.62
CA CYS A 46 -1.99 14.74 15.61
C CYS A 46 -1.00 13.81 14.91
N GLY A 47 -1.35 12.53 14.79
CA GLY A 47 -0.56 11.55 14.05
C GLY A 47 -1.25 10.20 13.91
N SER A 48 -0.60 9.27 13.21
CA SER A 48 -1.18 7.96 12.85
C SER A 48 -0.35 6.76 13.34
N THR A 49 0.78 6.99 14.03
CA THR A 49 1.62 5.90 14.55
C THR A 49 1.15 5.49 15.95
N HIS A 50 1.68 4.37 16.45
CA HIS A 50 1.36 3.87 17.80
C HIS A 50 1.59 4.92 18.90
N ASP A 51 2.58 5.81 18.76
CA ASP A 51 2.83 6.89 19.72
C ASP A 51 1.66 7.88 19.85
N TYR A 52 0.81 7.96 18.83
CA TYR A 52 -0.38 8.82 18.77
C TYR A 52 -1.68 8.05 19.03
N CYS A 53 -1.74 6.77 18.66
CA CYS A 53 -2.93 5.91 18.73
C CYS A 53 -2.86 4.82 19.83
N ASN A 54 -2.05 5.00 20.87
CA ASN A 54 -1.96 4.04 22.00
C ASN A 54 -3.14 4.18 22.98
N GLU A 55 -3.14 3.40 24.07
CA GLU A 55 -4.20 3.38 25.08
C GLU A 55 -4.41 4.73 25.79
N LYS A 56 -3.46 5.65 25.67
CA LYS A 56 -3.49 7.00 26.25
C LYS A 56 -3.85 8.09 25.25
N CYS A 57 -4.22 7.71 24.03
CA CYS A 57 -4.76 8.63 23.05
C CYS A 57 -5.99 9.36 23.62
N GLN A 58 -6.13 10.64 23.27
CA GLN A 58 -7.19 11.50 23.79
C GLN A 58 -8.45 11.51 22.92
N SER A 59 -8.32 11.41 21.59
CA SER A 59 -9.44 11.43 20.66
C SER A 59 -9.08 10.81 19.31
N GLN A 60 -10.09 10.31 18.59
CA GLN A 60 -9.92 9.61 17.31
C GLN A 60 -8.94 8.43 17.42
N CYS A 61 -8.93 7.75 18.59
CA CYS A 61 -7.97 6.70 18.95
C CYS A 61 -8.18 5.40 18.19
N ASP A 62 -9.40 5.17 17.74
CA ASP A 62 -9.73 4.10 16.80
C ASP A 62 -9.38 4.46 15.35
N GLY A 63 -8.86 5.67 15.11
CA GLY A 63 -8.56 6.24 13.80
C GLY A 63 -9.84 6.45 12.98
N GLY A 64 -10.24 7.70 12.75
CA GLY A 64 -11.38 7.98 11.89
C GLY A 64 -11.14 7.39 10.49
N ASP A 65 -11.87 6.31 10.17
CA ASP A 65 -12.05 5.60 8.90
C ASP A 65 -11.18 6.07 7.71
N SER A 66 -9.88 5.94 7.90
CA SER A 66 -8.87 5.70 6.88
C SER A 66 -8.06 4.53 7.41
N GLY A 67 -8.76 3.41 7.60
CA GLY A 67 -8.19 2.10 7.84
C GLY A 67 -7.39 1.65 6.62
N GLY A 68 -6.27 2.32 6.40
CA GLY A 68 -5.12 1.72 5.78
C GLY A 68 -4.41 0.95 6.88
N GLY A 69 -4.77 -0.32 7.05
CA GLY A 69 -3.95 -1.25 7.80
C GLY A 69 -2.50 -1.11 7.36
N ASP A 70 -1.62 -1.54 8.25
CA ASP A 70 -0.17 -1.52 8.07
C ASP A 70 0.25 -1.82 6.61
N LEU A 71 -0.46 -2.74 5.94
CA LEU A 71 -0.34 -3.04 4.52
C LEU A 71 -0.70 -1.92 3.53
N GLU A 72 -1.86 -1.23 3.62
CA GLU A 72 -2.24 -0.15 2.70
C GLU A 72 -1.22 1.02 2.74
N SER A 73 -0.51 1.20 3.86
CA SER A 73 0.59 2.18 3.98
C SER A 73 1.88 1.71 3.30
N ILE A 74 2.15 0.40 3.28
CA ILE A 74 3.31 -0.21 2.60
C ILE A 74 3.12 -0.25 1.09
N ILE A 75 1.90 -0.55 0.65
CA ILE A 75 1.52 -0.59 -0.76
C ILE A 75 0.27 0.27 -0.97
N PRO A 76 0.44 1.59 -1.12
CA PRO A 76 -0.65 2.47 -1.51
C PRO A 76 -1.23 2.05 -2.86
N ARG A 77 -2.51 2.35 -3.10
CA ARG A 77 -3.17 2.08 -4.39
C ARG A 77 -2.35 2.59 -5.58
N ALA A 78 -1.84 3.82 -5.50
CA ALA A 78 -1.02 4.40 -6.56
C ALA A 78 0.23 3.55 -6.88
N THR A 79 0.88 2.99 -5.86
CA THR A 79 2.02 2.09 -6.04
C THR A 79 1.60 0.76 -6.65
N PHE A 80 0.49 0.18 -6.22
CA PHE A 80 -0.08 -1.02 -6.84
C PHE A 80 -0.39 -0.81 -8.33
N GLU A 81 -1.05 0.30 -8.67
CA GLU A 81 -1.37 0.67 -10.05
C GLU A 81 -0.10 0.92 -10.89
N ALA A 82 0.93 1.52 -10.29
CA ALA A 82 2.22 1.74 -10.97
C ALA A 82 2.99 0.43 -11.19
N MET A 83 2.98 -0.50 -10.23
CA MET A 83 3.63 -1.79 -10.35
C MET A 83 2.95 -2.67 -11.40
N LEU A 84 1.62 -2.65 -11.46
CA LEU A 84 0.83 -3.50 -12.36
C LEU A 84 0.19 -2.68 -13.50
N LYS A 85 1.00 -1.80 -14.10
CA LYS A 85 0.59 -0.75 -15.04
C LYS A 85 -0.19 -1.26 -16.26
N TYR A 86 0.23 -2.39 -16.83
CA TYR A 86 -0.36 -2.91 -18.08
C TYR A 86 -1.33 -4.09 -17.88
N ARG A 87 -1.67 -4.46 -16.63
CA ARG A 87 -2.53 -5.63 -16.37
C ARG A 87 -3.93 -5.52 -17.02
N ASP A 88 -4.40 -4.29 -17.19
CA ASP A 88 -5.71 -3.94 -17.78
C ASP A 88 -5.62 -3.52 -19.25
N ASP A 89 -4.45 -3.65 -19.88
CA ASP A 89 -4.28 -3.40 -21.31
C ASP A 89 -5.15 -4.40 -22.12
N VAL A 90 -5.68 -3.96 -23.27
CA VAL A 90 -6.48 -4.80 -24.18
C VAL A 90 -5.72 -6.04 -24.68
N ARG A 91 -4.40 -6.02 -24.58
CA ARG A 91 -3.49 -7.13 -24.87
C ARG A 91 -3.50 -8.20 -23.77
N CYS A 92 -4.10 -7.95 -22.61
CA CYS A 92 -4.18 -8.90 -21.52
C CYS A 92 -5.43 -9.76 -21.56
N HIS A 93 -5.35 -10.88 -20.85
CA HIS A 93 -6.40 -11.91 -20.77
C HIS A 93 -7.11 -11.89 -19.40
N ALA A 94 -6.81 -10.88 -18.58
CA ALA A 94 -7.43 -10.61 -17.30
C ALA A 94 -7.78 -9.12 -17.06
N PRO A 95 -8.13 -8.30 -18.08
CA PRO A 95 -8.40 -6.88 -17.84
C PRO A 95 -9.59 -6.70 -16.89
N GLY A 96 -9.43 -5.79 -15.92
CA GLY A 96 -10.38 -5.48 -14.86
C GLY A 96 -10.51 -6.54 -13.77
N PHE A 97 -9.77 -7.65 -13.84
CA PHE A 97 -9.93 -8.75 -12.88
C PHE A 97 -9.15 -8.53 -11.58
N TYR A 98 -7.93 -8.01 -11.68
CA TYR A 98 -7.04 -7.81 -10.54
C TYR A 98 -7.16 -6.37 -10.03
N THR A 99 -7.91 -6.17 -8.97
CA THR A 99 -8.13 -4.85 -8.37
C THR A 99 -7.38 -4.71 -7.05
N TYR A 100 -6.99 -3.49 -6.71
CA TYR A 100 -6.37 -3.18 -5.42
C TYR A 100 -7.28 -3.58 -4.25
N ASP A 101 -8.58 -3.34 -4.36
CA ASP A 101 -9.55 -3.66 -3.31
C ASP A 101 -9.64 -5.18 -3.08
N ALA A 102 -9.57 -5.99 -4.14
CA ALA A 102 -9.51 -7.44 -4.01
C ALA A 102 -8.19 -7.90 -3.37
N PHE A 103 -7.07 -7.26 -3.69
CA PHE A 103 -5.77 -7.53 -3.06
C PHE A 103 -5.82 -7.24 -1.55
N ILE A 104 -6.27 -6.05 -1.14
CA ILE A 104 -6.39 -5.67 0.28
C ILE A 104 -7.38 -6.58 1.01
N PHE A 105 -8.52 -6.89 0.39
CA PHE A 105 -9.50 -7.81 0.96
C PHE A 105 -8.90 -9.21 1.21
N ALA A 106 -8.17 -9.76 0.23
CA ALA A 106 -7.51 -11.05 0.38
C ALA A 106 -6.40 -11.01 1.44
N ALA A 107 -5.61 -9.95 1.48
CA ALA A 107 -4.52 -9.80 2.43
C ALA A 107 -4.99 -9.71 3.89
N LYS A 108 -6.19 -9.14 4.14
CA LYS A 108 -6.82 -9.13 5.47
C LYS A 108 -7.08 -10.53 6.05
N ALA A 109 -7.15 -11.57 5.20
CA ALA A 109 -7.24 -12.96 5.65
C ALA A 109 -5.90 -13.53 6.15
N PHE A 110 -4.78 -12.86 5.89
CA PHE A 110 -3.43 -13.27 6.24
C PHE A 110 -2.74 -12.15 7.05
N PRO A 111 -3.07 -11.98 8.34
CA PRO A 111 -2.73 -10.77 9.10
C PRO A 111 -1.22 -10.51 9.27
N ASN A 112 -0.37 -11.50 9.03
CA ASN A 112 1.10 -11.38 9.10
C ASN A 112 1.75 -10.98 7.76
N PHE A 113 0.99 -10.99 6.66
CA PHE A 113 1.48 -10.67 5.32
C PHE A 113 1.67 -9.16 5.16
N GLY A 114 2.91 -8.73 4.91
CA GLY A 114 3.26 -7.32 4.75
C GLY A 114 3.24 -6.51 6.04
N THR A 115 3.13 -7.18 7.19
CA THR A 115 3.03 -6.58 8.54
C THR A 115 4.07 -7.13 9.51
N THR A 116 4.93 -8.05 9.06
CA THR A 116 5.96 -8.68 9.90
C THR A 116 7.33 -8.02 9.70
N GLY A 117 7.96 -7.61 10.79
CA GLY A 117 9.31 -7.00 10.79
C GLY A 117 9.30 -5.49 10.55
N ASP A 118 10.46 -4.94 10.24
CA ASP A 118 10.59 -3.50 9.95
C ASP A 118 9.98 -3.12 8.59
N THR A 119 9.82 -1.81 8.37
CA THR A 119 9.21 -1.27 7.14
C THR A 119 9.89 -1.76 5.87
N GLU A 120 11.22 -1.90 5.87
CA GLU A 120 11.97 -2.37 4.71
C GLU A 120 11.74 -3.87 4.44
N THR A 121 11.65 -4.68 5.50
CA THR A 121 11.29 -6.10 5.40
C THR A 121 9.89 -6.26 4.82
N ARG A 122 8.94 -5.45 5.28
CA ARG A 122 7.55 -5.49 4.81
C ARG A 122 7.41 -5.06 3.37
N LYS A 123 8.07 -3.96 2.95
CA LYS A 123 8.16 -3.57 1.53
C LYS A 123 8.78 -4.68 0.69
N ARG A 124 9.83 -5.34 1.20
CA ARG A 124 10.51 -6.43 0.50
C ARG A 124 9.63 -7.66 0.36
N GLU A 125 8.86 -8.01 1.37
CA GLU A 125 7.86 -9.10 1.30
C GLU A 125 6.83 -8.82 0.20
N ILE A 126 6.25 -7.62 0.18
CA ILE A 126 5.28 -7.22 -0.83
C ILE A 126 5.89 -7.19 -2.23
N ALA A 127 7.11 -6.64 -2.38
CA ALA A 127 7.83 -6.63 -3.65
C ALA A 127 8.14 -8.07 -4.13
N ALA A 128 8.55 -8.97 -3.24
CA ALA A 128 8.83 -10.36 -3.58
C ALA A 128 7.55 -11.10 -4.00
N PHE A 129 6.45 -10.90 -3.27
CA PHE A 129 5.15 -11.47 -3.61
C PHE A 129 4.71 -11.01 -5.01
N PHE A 130 4.70 -9.71 -5.27
CA PHE A 130 4.33 -9.17 -6.58
C PHE A 130 5.33 -9.56 -7.68
N GLY A 131 6.62 -9.69 -7.38
CA GLY A 131 7.63 -10.15 -8.33
C GLY A 131 7.35 -11.56 -8.81
N GLN A 132 7.16 -12.50 -7.88
CA GLN A 132 6.86 -13.90 -8.21
C GLN A 132 5.52 -14.04 -8.94
N THR A 133 4.46 -13.45 -8.39
CA THR A 133 3.13 -13.55 -8.99
C THR A 133 3.02 -12.83 -10.34
N SER A 134 3.79 -11.76 -10.55
CA SER A 134 3.91 -11.13 -11.87
C SER A 134 4.60 -12.03 -12.87
N HIS A 135 5.63 -12.78 -12.47
CA HIS A 135 6.29 -13.77 -13.33
C HIS A 135 5.31 -14.85 -13.79
N GLU A 136 4.55 -15.44 -12.85
CA GLU A 136 3.57 -16.50 -13.14
C GLU A 136 2.46 -16.06 -14.11
N THR A 137 2.18 -14.76 -14.18
CA THR A 137 1.06 -14.20 -14.94
C THR A 137 1.51 -13.23 -16.04
N THR A 138 2.80 -13.23 -16.36
CA THR A 138 3.38 -12.22 -17.25
C THR A 138 2.95 -12.41 -18.70
N ARG A 139 2.79 -11.28 -19.39
CA ARG A 139 2.84 -11.22 -20.86
C ARG A 139 3.96 -10.29 -21.33
N GLY A 140 5.04 -10.13 -20.56
CA GLY A 140 6.19 -9.33 -20.96
C GLY A 140 6.96 -9.94 -22.12
N TRP A 141 7.47 -9.09 -23.01
CA TRP A 141 8.42 -9.44 -24.08
C TRP A 141 9.56 -8.42 -24.12
N ALA A 142 10.63 -8.70 -24.87
CA ALA A 142 11.86 -7.90 -24.86
C ALA A 142 11.61 -6.39 -25.08
N ASP A 143 10.77 -6.05 -26.06
CA ASP A 143 10.46 -4.67 -26.44
C ASP A 143 9.04 -4.24 -26.02
N ALA A 144 8.56 -4.76 -24.89
CA ALA A 144 7.27 -4.36 -24.36
C ALA A 144 7.30 -2.89 -23.91
N PRO A 145 6.20 -2.12 -24.03
CA PRO A 145 6.10 -0.79 -23.45
C PRO A 145 6.47 -0.80 -21.96
N ASP A 146 7.40 0.07 -21.55
CA ASP A 146 8.04 0.11 -20.22
C ASP A 146 8.76 -1.19 -19.77
N GLY A 147 9.15 -2.03 -20.73
CA GLY A 147 9.92 -3.25 -20.51
C GLY A 147 9.07 -4.46 -20.05
N PRO A 148 9.64 -5.68 -20.06
CA PRO A 148 8.91 -6.91 -19.81
C PRO A 148 8.33 -7.03 -18.40
N TYR A 149 8.87 -6.30 -17.42
CA TYR A 149 8.47 -6.42 -16.02
C TYR A 149 7.22 -5.60 -15.66
N ALA A 150 6.79 -4.67 -16.52
CA ALA A 150 5.55 -3.90 -16.32
C ALA A 150 4.28 -4.69 -16.72
N TRP A 151 4.45 -5.93 -17.19
CA TRP A 151 3.43 -6.77 -17.84
C TRP A 151 3.00 -7.99 -17.01
N GLY A 152 3.21 -7.94 -15.70
CA GLY A 152 2.64 -8.90 -14.75
C GLY A 152 1.12 -8.82 -14.67
N TYR A 153 0.49 -9.84 -14.07
CA TYR A 153 -0.96 -9.90 -13.83
C TYR A 153 -1.82 -9.85 -15.11
N CYS A 154 -1.23 -10.22 -16.25
CA CYS A 154 -1.88 -10.16 -17.56
C CYS A 154 -2.73 -11.41 -17.84
N TYR A 155 -2.44 -12.53 -17.19
CA TYR A 155 -3.22 -13.77 -17.23
C TYR A 155 -3.80 -14.13 -15.86
N LYS A 156 -5.01 -14.70 -15.85
CA LYS A 156 -5.65 -15.26 -14.62
C LYS A 156 -5.83 -16.77 -14.62
N ARG A 157 -5.58 -17.40 -15.78
CA ARG A 157 -5.68 -18.84 -16.01
C ARG A 157 -4.52 -19.23 -16.91
N LYS A 158 -4.02 -20.45 -16.73
CA LYS A 158 -3.06 -21.06 -17.65
C LYS A 158 -3.59 -21.01 -19.08
N VAL A 159 -2.70 -20.72 -20.04
CA VAL A 159 -3.04 -20.67 -21.46
C VAL A 159 -3.45 -22.05 -21.97
N ASP A 160 -2.62 -23.07 -21.73
CA ASP A 160 -2.96 -24.46 -22.03
C ASP A 160 -3.74 -25.12 -20.89
N GLN A 161 -4.99 -25.48 -21.19
CA GLN A 161 -5.97 -26.06 -20.26
C GLN A 161 -6.40 -27.48 -20.70
N SER A 162 -5.62 -28.11 -21.57
CA SER A 162 -5.87 -29.47 -22.06
C SER A 162 -5.80 -30.49 -20.93
N HIS A 163 -4.88 -30.30 -19.98
CA HIS A 163 -4.71 -31.19 -18.84
C HIS A 163 -5.63 -30.84 -17.67
N THR A 164 -6.32 -31.85 -17.13
CA THR A 164 -7.19 -31.73 -15.95
C THR A 164 -6.41 -31.41 -14.67
N ARG A 165 -5.14 -31.81 -14.56
CA ARG A 165 -4.27 -31.58 -13.39
C ARG A 165 -4.86 -32.10 -12.07
N CYS A 166 -5.53 -33.25 -12.08
CA CYS A 166 -5.95 -33.87 -10.83
C CYS A 166 -5.08 -35.08 -10.50
N ASP A 167 -4.51 -35.08 -9.29
CA ASP A 167 -3.92 -36.24 -8.63
C ASP A 167 -4.73 -36.53 -7.36
N GLY A 168 -5.88 -37.19 -7.56
CA GLY A 168 -6.90 -37.34 -6.53
C GLY A 168 -6.47 -38.26 -5.39
N SER A 169 -6.87 -37.91 -4.17
CA SER A 169 -6.69 -38.75 -2.98
C SER A 169 -7.99 -38.82 -2.18
N VAL A 170 -8.02 -39.66 -1.14
CA VAL A 170 -9.17 -39.72 -0.21
C VAL A 170 -9.39 -38.36 0.48
N ALA A 171 -8.31 -37.65 0.81
CA ALA A 171 -8.39 -36.32 1.42
C ALA A 171 -8.75 -35.21 0.41
N TYR A 172 -8.32 -35.35 -0.84
CA TYR A 172 -8.52 -34.38 -1.91
C TYR A 172 -9.06 -35.07 -3.17
N PRO A 173 -10.34 -35.47 -3.19
CA PRO A 173 -10.93 -36.14 -4.33
C PRO A 173 -11.09 -35.19 -5.53
N CYS A 174 -10.89 -35.70 -6.75
CA CYS A 174 -11.19 -34.98 -7.96
C CYS A 174 -12.70 -34.79 -8.11
N ALA A 175 -13.17 -33.55 -8.14
CA ALA A 175 -14.57 -33.26 -8.44
C ALA A 175 -14.88 -33.62 -9.91
N PRO A 176 -15.97 -34.36 -10.20
CA PRO A 176 -16.32 -34.73 -11.57
C PRO A 176 -16.49 -33.51 -12.48
N GLY A 177 -15.82 -33.53 -13.63
CA GLY A 177 -15.88 -32.45 -14.63
C GLY A 177 -15.00 -31.23 -14.33
N GLU A 178 -14.44 -31.14 -13.12
CA GLU A 178 -13.56 -30.02 -12.74
C GLU A 178 -12.13 -30.20 -13.27
N LYS A 179 -11.44 -29.07 -13.46
CA LYS A 179 -10.04 -29.01 -13.87
C LYS A 179 -9.24 -28.13 -12.93
N TYR A 180 -8.02 -28.52 -12.61
CA TYR A 180 -7.13 -27.87 -11.64
C TYR A 180 -5.87 -27.28 -12.31
N PHE A 181 -5.97 -26.83 -13.56
CA PHE A 181 -4.89 -26.06 -14.18
C PHE A 181 -4.63 -24.74 -13.44
N GLY A 182 -3.43 -24.17 -13.65
CA GLY A 182 -2.96 -22.94 -13.04
C GLY A 182 -3.99 -21.79 -13.05
N ARG A 183 -4.27 -21.22 -11.88
CA ARG A 183 -5.18 -20.08 -11.72
C ARG A 183 -4.62 -19.03 -10.77
N GLY A 184 -5.05 -17.79 -11.01
CA GLY A 184 -4.74 -16.66 -10.14
C GLY A 184 -3.26 -16.23 -10.18
N PRO A 185 -2.88 -15.32 -9.27
CA PRO A 185 -1.54 -14.71 -9.25
C PRO A 185 -0.39 -15.72 -9.08
N MET A 186 -0.61 -16.79 -8.33
CA MET A 186 0.40 -17.83 -8.07
C MET A 186 0.29 -19.03 -9.01
N GLN A 187 -0.57 -18.97 -10.04
CA GLN A 187 -0.86 -20.10 -10.94
C GLN A 187 -1.05 -21.44 -10.20
N LEU A 188 -1.83 -21.45 -9.10
CA LEU A 188 -2.06 -22.62 -8.26
C LEU A 188 -2.55 -23.82 -9.10
N THR A 189 -1.90 -24.98 -8.95
CA THR A 189 -2.13 -26.20 -9.74
C THR A 189 -2.08 -27.45 -8.89
#